data_AF-V7C739-F1
#
_entry.id   AF-V7C739-F1
#
_cell.length_a   1.000
_cell.length_b   1.000
_cell.length_c   1.000
_cell.angle_alpha   90.00
_cell.angle_beta   90.00
_cell.angle_gamma   90.00
#
_symmetry.space_group_name_H-M   'P 1'
#
loop_
_entity.id
_entity.type
_entity.pdbx_description
1 polymer ?
#
loop_
_entity_poly.entity_id
_entity_poly.type
_entity_poly.pdbx_seq_one_letter_code
_entity_poly.pdbx_strand_id
1 'polypeptide(L)'
;EDLEKELREVIEVIKKKDCEDYERLGNIALKVSKSFAIAGPLLSGIAAVGSSFVGNGSLAALVPLMAGSLASAVNAFEHGGQVGMVFEMYRNCGGFFTLLEETIRDTLEEKDIEKRENGEVFEMKVAMKLGRSVSELRRLASKSVSCGMEGMVVDEFASKLF
;
A
#
# COMPACT_ATOMS: atom_id res chain seq x y z
N GLU A 1 9.82 14.29 27.54
CA GLU A 1 9.90 12.84 27.81
C GLU A 1 8.62 12.09 27.49
N ASP A 2 7.44 12.57 27.88
CA ASP A 2 6.17 11.87 27.58
C ASP A 2 5.86 11.87 26.07
N LEU A 3 5.94 13.04 25.43
CA LEU A 3 5.70 13.19 23.99
C LEU A 3 6.65 12.35 23.12
N GLU A 4 7.93 12.24 23.49
CA GLU A 4 8.89 11.43 22.74
C GLU A 4 8.51 9.94 22.79
N LYS A 5 8.01 9.45 23.93
CA LYS A 5 7.51 8.07 24.06
C LYS A 5 6.24 7.87 23.25
N GLU A 6 5.30 8.82 23.30
CA GLU A 6 4.07 8.76 22.51
C GLU A 6 4.37 8.71 21.00
N LEU A 7 5.31 9.53 20.52
CA LEU A 7 5.72 9.53 19.11
C LEU A 7 6.44 8.24 18.70
N ARG A 8 7.18 7.58 19.61
CA ARG A 8 7.76 6.25 19.36
C ARG A 8 6.68 5.18 19.22
N GLU A 9 5.63 5.26 20.01
CA GLU A 9 4.47 4.36 19.87
C GLU A 9 3.73 4.61 18.56
N VAL A 10 3.59 5.87 18.13
CA VAL A 10 3.05 6.21 16.81
C VAL A 10 3.91 5.60 15.70
N ILE A 11 5.24 5.66 15.78
CA ILE A 11 6.15 5.00 14.82
C ILE A 11 5.86 3.50 14.72
N GLU A 12 5.69 2.80 15.85
CA GLU A 12 5.39 1.37 15.86
C GLU A 12 4.07 1.06 15.14
N VAL A 13 3.04 1.90 15.31
CA VAL A 13 1.77 1.75 14.59
C VAL A 13 1.97 2.03 13.10
N ILE A 14 2.65 3.11 12.71
CA ILE A 14 2.93 3.44 11.30
C ILE A 14 3.61 2.26 10.62
N LYS A 15 4.65 1.69 11.25
CA LYS A 15 5.41 0.60 10.68
C LYS A 15 4.57 -0.67 10.50
N LYS A 16 3.88 -1.12 11.56
CA LYS A 16 3.15 -2.39 11.57
C LYS A 16 1.83 -2.35 10.81
N LYS A 17 1.19 -1.18 10.71
CA LYS A 17 -0.13 -1.05 10.10
C LYS A 17 -0.04 -0.39 8.74
N ASP A 18 0.48 0.83 8.68
CA ASP A 18 0.48 1.59 7.43
C ASP A 18 1.56 1.04 6.46
N CYS A 19 2.84 1.02 6.83
CA CYS A 19 3.91 0.60 5.92
C CYS A 19 3.74 -0.85 5.44
N GLU A 20 3.58 -1.80 6.37
CA GLU A 20 3.45 -3.22 6.02
C GLU A 20 2.25 -3.50 5.11
N ASP A 21 1.09 -2.89 5.36
CA ASP A 21 -0.10 -3.14 4.54
C ASP A 21 0.02 -2.47 3.16
N TYR A 22 0.53 -1.25 3.07
CA TYR A 22 0.73 -0.57 1.79
C TYR A 22 1.80 -1.24 0.93
N GLU A 23 2.90 -1.73 1.51
CA GLU A 23 3.89 -2.54 0.80
C GLU A 23 3.29 -3.87 0.33
N ARG A 24 2.46 -4.51 1.15
CA ARG A 24 1.77 -5.75 0.79
C ARG A 24 0.80 -5.53 -0.37
N LEU A 25 -0.04 -4.50 -0.30
CA LEU A 25 -0.99 -4.14 -1.36
C LEU A 25 -0.26 -3.77 -2.66
N GLY A 26 0.83 -3.00 -2.58
CA GLY A 26 1.71 -2.72 -3.71
C GLY A 26 2.26 -3.99 -4.34
N ASN A 27 2.78 -4.92 -3.53
CA ASN A 27 3.30 -6.19 -4.03
C ASN A 27 2.22 -7.08 -4.69
N ILE A 28 0.99 -7.07 -4.19
CA ILE A 28 -0.15 -7.76 -4.81
C ILE A 28 -0.45 -7.13 -6.18
N ALA A 29 -0.61 -5.80 -6.23
CA ALA A 29 -0.88 -5.09 -7.48
C ALA A 29 0.22 -5.31 -8.52
N LEU A 30 1.49 -5.30 -8.10
CA LEU A 30 2.63 -5.57 -8.97
C LEU A 30 2.60 -7.00 -9.53
N LYS A 31 2.29 -8.00 -8.71
CA LYS A 31 2.18 -9.40 -9.15
C LYS A 31 1.05 -9.59 -10.16
N VAL A 32 -0.09 -8.95 -9.94
CA VAL A 32 -1.22 -8.97 -10.87
C VAL A 32 -0.83 -8.31 -12.20
N SER A 33 -0.27 -7.11 -12.16
CA SER A 33 0.19 -6.38 -13.34
C SER A 33 1.21 -7.18 -14.16
N LYS A 34 2.23 -7.77 -13.51
CA LYS A 34 3.21 -8.63 -14.19
C LYS A 34 2.58 -9.88 -14.80
N SER A 35 1.61 -10.49 -14.11
CA SER A 35 0.94 -11.69 -14.60
C SER A 35 0.12 -11.39 -15.85
N PHE A 36 -0.59 -10.26 -15.86
CA PHE A 36 -1.35 -9.80 -17.02
C PHE A 36 -0.45 -9.41 -18.19
N ALA A 37 0.68 -8.76 -17.93
CA ALA A 37 1.61 -8.35 -18.99
C ALA A 37 2.18 -9.55 -19.76
N ILE A 38 2.18 -10.74 -19.13
CA ILE A 38 2.56 -12.01 -19.75
C ILE A 38 1.33 -12.72 -20.35
N ALA A 39 0.24 -12.82 -19.60
CA ALA A 39 -0.97 -13.55 -20.01
C ALA A 39 -1.69 -12.89 -21.19
N GLY A 40 -1.79 -11.57 -21.24
CA GLY A 40 -2.48 -10.83 -22.29
C GLY A 40 -1.93 -11.14 -23.69
N PRO A 41 -0.61 -10.95 -23.94
CA PRO A 41 0.01 -11.32 -25.20
C PRO A 41 -0.07 -12.82 -25.51
N LEU A 42 0.11 -13.68 -24.51
CA LEU A 42 0.06 -15.14 -24.70
C LEU A 42 -1.34 -15.61 -25.14
N LEU A 43 -2.38 -15.18 -24.42
CA LEU A 43 -3.77 -15.52 -24.73
C LEU A 43 -4.19 -14.94 -26.09
N SER A 44 -3.77 -13.72 -26.40
CA SER A 44 -3.99 -13.10 -27.71
C SER A 44 -3.35 -13.91 -28.83
N GLY A 45 -2.13 -14.42 -28.62
CA GLY A 45 -1.44 -15.28 -29.57
C GLY A 45 -2.17 -16.62 -29.80
N ILE A 46 -2.63 -17.28 -28.73
CA ILE A 46 -3.42 -18.51 -28.82
C ILE A 46 -4.73 -18.27 -29.58
N ALA A 47 -5.42 -17.16 -29.27
CA ALA A 47 -6.63 -16.77 -29.98
C ALA A 47 -6.37 -16.53 -31.46
N ALA A 48 -5.30 -15.80 -31.80
CA ALA A 48 -4.94 -15.48 -33.17
C ALA A 48 -4.63 -16.73 -34.00
N VAL A 49 -3.74 -17.61 -33.53
CA VAL A 49 -3.38 -18.86 -34.23
C VAL A 49 -4.59 -19.81 -34.30
N GLY A 50 -5.32 -19.94 -33.20
CA GLY A 50 -6.46 -20.83 -33.06
C GLY A 50 -7.69 -20.39 -33.87
N SER A 51 -7.84 -19.10 -34.17
CA SER A 51 -8.97 -18.57 -34.93
C SER A 51 -9.11 -19.20 -36.33
N SER A 52 -8.01 -19.65 -36.92
CA SER A 52 -8.00 -20.35 -38.21
C SER A 52 -8.67 -21.74 -38.17
N PHE A 53 -8.88 -22.32 -36.98
CA PHE A 53 -9.44 -23.66 -36.78
C PHE A 53 -10.89 -23.67 -36.29
N VAL A 54 -11.52 -22.49 -36.15
CA VAL A 54 -12.89 -22.32 -35.62
C VAL A 54 -13.97 -23.05 -36.45
N GLY A 55 -13.66 -23.49 -37.68
CA GLY A 55 -14.58 -24.26 -38.53
C GLY A 55 -14.59 -25.79 -38.35
N ASN A 56 -13.70 -26.39 -37.55
CA ASN A 56 -13.42 -27.83 -37.59
C ASN A 56 -14.03 -28.70 -36.46
N GLY A 57 -14.96 -28.18 -35.65
CA GLY A 57 -15.68 -28.94 -34.61
C GLY A 57 -15.68 -28.28 -33.21
N SER A 58 -16.65 -28.67 -32.37
CA SER A 58 -17.07 -27.95 -31.15
C SER A 58 -15.96 -27.67 -30.11
N LEU A 59 -14.97 -28.55 -29.95
CA LEU A 59 -13.89 -28.39 -28.96
C LEU A 59 -12.70 -27.58 -29.48
N ALA A 60 -12.37 -27.69 -30.79
CA ALA A 60 -11.27 -26.95 -31.41
C ALA A 60 -11.59 -25.45 -31.55
N ALA A 61 -12.87 -25.10 -31.71
CA ALA A 61 -13.34 -23.72 -31.73
C ALA A 61 -13.46 -23.08 -30.33
N LEU A 62 -13.57 -23.89 -29.27
CA LEU A 62 -13.78 -23.40 -27.91
C LEU A 62 -12.51 -22.78 -27.29
N VAL A 63 -11.35 -23.40 -27.51
CA VAL A 63 -10.07 -22.93 -26.94
C VAL A 63 -9.70 -21.52 -27.43
N PRO A 64 -9.74 -21.21 -28.75
CA PRO A 64 -9.41 -19.88 -29.25
C PRO A 64 -10.43 -18.82 -28.81
N LEU A 65 -11.71 -19.19 -28.70
CA LEU A 65 -12.77 -18.29 -28.23
C LEU A 65 -12.54 -17.92 -26.75
N MET A 66 -12.26 -18.90 -25.90
CA MET A 66 -11.97 -18.68 -24.48
C MET A 66 -10.66 -17.91 -24.28
N ALA A 67 -9.63 -18.20 -25.07
CA ALA A 67 -8.38 -17.46 -25.05
C ALA A 67 -8.60 -15.99 -25.46
N GLY A 68 -9.38 -15.74 -26.52
CA GLY A 68 -9.66 -14.38 -27.01
C GLY A 68 -10.50 -13.57 -26.03
N SER A 69 -11.52 -14.17 -25.42
CA SER A 69 -12.34 -13.49 -24.40
C SER A 69 -11.53 -13.15 -23.16
N LEU A 70 -10.69 -14.08 -22.69
CA LEU A 70 -9.82 -13.85 -21.53
C LEU A 70 -8.73 -12.81 -21.85
N ALA A 71 -8.15 -12.83 -23.06
CA ALA A 71 -7.21 -11.81 -23.51
C ALA A 71 -7.85 -10.41 -23.53
N SER A 72 -9.09 -10.30 -24.01
CA SER A 72 -9.84 -9.04 -24.00
C SER A 72 -10.10 -8.54 -22.57
N ALA A 73 -10.48 -9.44 -21.65
CA ALA A 73 -10.68 -9.11 -20.25
C ALA A 73 -9.38 -8.64 -19.57
N VAL A 74 -8.26 -9.35 -19.80
CA VAL A 74 -6.93 -8.97 -19.30
C VAL A 74 -6.53 -7.60 -19.85
N ASN A 75 -6.65 -7.37 -21.16
CA ASN A 75 -6.32 -6.08 -21.78
C ASN A 75 -7.19 -4.93 -21.24
N ALA A 76 -8.49 -5.17 -21.04
CA ALA A 76 -9.39 -4.19 -20.45
C ALA A 76 -9.03 -3.86 -19.00
N PHE A 77 -8.58 -4.85 -18.22
CA PHE A 77 -8.15 -4.62 -16.84
C PHE A 77 -6.80 -3.90 -16.77
N GLU A 78 -5.84 -4.25 -17.63
CA GLU A 78 -4.55 -3.57 -17.71
C GLU A 78 -4.67 -2.10 -18.12
N HIS A 79 -5.41 -1.81 -19.20
CA HIS A 79 -5.51 -0.47 -19.76
C HIS A 79 -6.66 0.35 -19.15
N GLY A 80 -7.82 -0.27 -18.93
CA GLY A 80 -9.01 0.40 -18.38
C GLY A 80 -9.02 0.46 -16.86
N GLY A 81 -8.49 -0.56 -16.18
CA GLY A 81 -8.41 -0.63 -14.72
C GLY A 81 -7.25 0.15 -14.10
N GLN A 82 -6.33 0.69 -14.93
CA GLN A 82 -5.16 1.44 -14.50
C GLN A 82 -4.39 0.78 -13.34
N VAL A 83 -4.24 -0.55 -13.40
CA VAL A 83 -3.60 -1.33 -12.32
C VAL A 83 -2.18 -0.84 -12.02
N GLY A 84 -1.47 -0.34 -13.05
CA GLY A 84 -0.18 0.32 -12.88
C GLY A 84 -0.26 1.58 -12.00
N MET A 85 -1.29 2.41 -12.16
CA MET A 85 -1.52 3.59 -11.33
C MET A 85 -1.89 3.22 -9.89
N VAL A 86 -2.67 2.16 -9.71
CA VAL A 86 -3.02 1.63 -8.37
C VAL A 86 -1.79 1.10 -7.65
N PHE A 87 -0.91 0.37 -8.36
CA PHE A 87 0.38 -0.04 -7.83
C PHE A 87 1.22 1.16 -7.40
N GLU A 88 1.35 2.17 -8.25
CA GLU A 88 2.10 3.39 -7.94
C GLU A 88 1.50 4.15 -6.75
N MET A 89 0.16 4.15 -6.61
CA MET A 89 -0.51 4.74 -5.45
C MET A 89 -0.10 4.04 -4.15
N TYR A 90 -0.20 2.70 -4.09
CA TYR A 90 0.19 1.95 -2.90
C TYR A 90 1.69 2.10 -2.59
N ARG A 91 2.54 2.08 -3.62
CA ARG A 91 3.98 2.33 -3.48
C ARG A 91 4.26 3.74 -2.94
N ASN A 92 3.52 4.74 -3.40
CA ASN A 92 3.63 6.12 -2.94
C ASN A 92 3.16 6.28 -1.48
N CYS A 93 2.06 5.64 -1.09
CA CYS A 93 1.59 5.61 0.30
C CYS A 93 2.62 4.95 1.22
N GLY A 94 3.15 3.77 0.85
CA GLY A 94 4.21 3.10 1.62
C GLY A 94 5.44 4.00 1.79
N GLY A 95 5.93 4.60 0.69
CA GLY A 95 7.06 5.53 0.74
C GLY A 95 6.80 6.79 1.58
N PHE A 96 5.58 7.33 1.55
CA PHE A 96 5.17 8.45 2.40
C PHE A 96 5.27 8.10 3.89
N PHE A 97 4.79 6.92 4.29
CA PHE A 97 4.81 6.50 5.68
C PHE A 97 6.22 6.15 6.15
N THR A 98 7.04 5.51 5.31
CA THR A 98 8.46 5.29 5.61
C THR A 98 9.19 6.62 5.83
N LEU A 99 9.00 7.60 4.96
CA LEU A 99 9.62 8.91 5.12
C LEU A 99 9.14 9.64 6.38
N LEU A 100 7.84 9.53 6.70
CA LEU A 100 7.28 10.11 7.92
C LEU A 100 7.88 9.44 9.17
N GLU A 101 8.00 8.12 9.16
CA GLU A 101 8.61 7.34 10.23
C GLU A 101 10.08 7.72 10.46
N GLU A 102 10.88 7.77 9.39
CA GLU A 102 12.28 8.24 9.42
C GLU A 102 12.37 9.68 9.96
N THR A 103 11.49 10.59 9.50
CA THR A 103 11.48 11.98 9.97
C THR A 103 11.21 12.07 11.48
N ILE A 104 10.26 11.28 12.00
CA ILE A 104 9.98 11.24 13.44
C ILE A 104 11.17 10.68 14.20
N ARG A 105 11.75 9.58 13.72
CA ARG A 105 12.92 8.96 14.35
C ARG A 105 14.11 9.91 14.42
N ASP A 106 14.45 10.56 13.32
CA ASP A 106 15.56 11.51 13.23
C ASP A 106 15.35 12.70 14.15
N THR A 107 14.12 13.23 14.21
CA THR A 107 13.77 14.34 15.11
C THR A 107 13.91 13.95 16.59
N LEU A 108 13.56 12.71 16.94
CA LEU A 108 13.70 12.19 18.30
C LEU A 108 15.17 11.89 18.68
N GLU A 109 16.00 11.53 17.72
CA GLU A 109 17.41 11.19 17.92
C GLU A 109 18.37 12.40 17.80
N GLU A 110 17.88 13.55 17.33
CA GLU A 110 18.65 14.79 17.24
C GLU A 110 19.13 15.26 18.63
N LYS A 111 20.46 15.39 18.76
CA LYS A 111 21.15 15.79 19.99
C LYS A 111 21.54 17.27 19.98
N ASP A 112 21.63 17.86 18.80
CA ASP A 112 21.93 19.27 18.62
C ASP A 112 20.70 20.13 18.98
N ILE A 113 20.80 20.87 20.08
CA ILE A 113 19.71 21.68 20.62
C ILE A 113 19.31 22.78 19.62
N GLU A 114 20.25 23.31 18.83
CA GLU A 114 19.97 24.39 17.87
C GLU A 114 19.19 23.89 16.64
N LYS A 115 19.25 22.57 16.37
CA LYS A 115 18.52 21.93 15.27
C LYS A 115 17.22 21.27 15.71
N ARG A 116 17.02 21.08 17.02
CA ARG A 116 15.79 20.46 17.56
C ARG A 116 14.58 21.33 17.23
N GLU A 117 13.58 20.70 16.60
CA GLU A 117 12.29 21.33 16.37
C GLU A 117 11.50 21.44 17.69
N ASN A 118 10.64 22.47 17.79
CA ASN A 118 9.71 22.60 18.91
C ASN A 118 8.75 21.39 18.96
N GLY A 119 8.68 20.72 20.11
CA GLY A 119 7.91 19.48 20.27
C GLY A 119 6.41 19.62 19.97
N GLU A 120 5.76 20.72 20.37
CA GLU A 120 4.32 20.93 20.11
C GLU A 120 4.05 21.19 18.62
N VAL A 121 4.93 21.96 17.98
CA VAL A 121 4.86 22.21 16.52
C VAL A 121 5.11 20.91 15.75
N PHE A 122 6.07 20.11 16.20
CA PHE A 122 6.38 18.83 15.60
C PHE A 122 5.23 17.83 15.76
N GLU A 123 4.63 17.74 16.94
CA GLU A 123 3.47 16.90 17.20
C GLU A 123 2.29 17.29 16.31
N MET A 124 1.99 18.59 16.19
CA MET A 124 0.98 19.10 15.27
C MET A 124 1.28 18.70 13.82
N LYS A 125 2.55 18.80 13.39
CA LYS A 125 2.99 18.40 12.05
C LYS A 125 2.72 16.91 11.80
N VAL A 126 3.08 16.04 12.74
CA VAL A 126 2.85 14.59 12.65
C VAL A 126 1.35 14.29 12.62
N ALA A 127 0.57 14.89 13.51
CA ALA A 127 -0.88 14.71 13.55
C ALA A 127 -1.52 15.09 12.20
N MET A 128 -1.13 16.25 11.65
CA MET A 128 -1.62 16.72 10.35
C MET A 128 -1.22 15.78 9.20
N LYS A 129 0.03 15.29 9.19
CA LYS A 129 0.51 14.31 8.18
C LYS A 129 -0.22 12.97 8.25
N LEU A 130 -0.79 12.63 9.41
CA LEU A 130 -1.62 11.43 9.60
C LEU A 130 -3.13 11.72 9.46
N GLY A 131 -3.54 12.96 9.22
CA GLY A 131 -4.95 13.34 9.14
C GLY A 131 -5.68 13.23 10.49
N ARG A 132 -4.96 13.36 11.60
CA ARG A 132 -5.49 13.32 12.97
C ARG A 132 -5.38 14.67 13.63
N SER A 133 -6.25 14.91 14.61
CA SER A 133 -6.00 15.94 15.62
C SER A 133 -4.93 15.49 16.62
N VAL A 134 -4.29 16.44 17.31
CA VAL A 134 -3.24 16.15 18.31
C VAL A 134 -3.76 15.22 19.42
N SER A 135 -4.99 15.41 19.90
CA SER A 135 -5.59 14.55 20.92
C SER A 135 -5.83 13.12 20.43
N GLU A 136 -6.19 12.94 19.16
CA GLU A 136 -6.34 11.62 18.56
C GLU A 136 -5.00 10.91 18.34
N LEU A 137 -3.93 11.67 18.08
CA LEU A 137 -2.57 11.15 17.97
C LEU A 137 -2.10 10.60 19.33
N ARG A 138 -2.27 11.36 20.41
CA ARG A 138 -1.93 10.89 21.77
C ARG A 138 -2.76 9.67 22.17
N ARG A 139 -4.06 9.67 21.87
CA ARG A 139 -4.94 8.52 22.13
C ARG A 139 -4.50 7.27 21.36
N LEU A 140 -4.01 7.43 20.12
CA LEU A 140 -3.45 6.32 19.36
C LEU A 140 -2.21 5.75 20.06
N ALA A 141 -1.30 6.60 20.51
CA ALA A 141 -0.13 6.18 21.27
C ALA A 141 -0.50 5.43 22.55
N SER A 142 -1.42 5.97 23.36
CA SER A 142 -1.88 5.31 24.59
C SER A 142 -2.53 3.94 24.31
N LYS A 143 -3.29 3.83 23.21
CA LYS A 143 -3.89 2.57 22.76
C LYS A 143 -2.83 1.56 22.31
N SER A 144 -1.76 2.02 21.65
CA SER A 144 -0.60 1.19 21.29
C SER A 144 0.05 0.55 22.51
N VAL A 145 0.34 1.35 23.53
CA VAL A 145 0.91 0.86 24.78
C VAL A 145 -0.01 -0.16 25.45
N SER A 146 -1.31 0.16 25.55
CA SER A 146 -2.30 -0.74 26.16
C SER A 146 -2.39 -2.08 25.43
N CYS A 147 -2.49 -2.07 24.10
CA CYS A 147 -2.52 -3.30 23.30
C CYS A 147 -1.23 -4.10 23.47
N GLY A 148 -0.07 -3.44 23.47
CA GLY A 148 1.24 -4.08 23.69
C GLY A 148 1.32 -4.80 25.04
N MET A 149 0.80 -4.20 26.11
CA MET A 149 0.73 -4.82 27.44
C MET A 149 -0.22 -6.03 27.50
N GLU A 150 -1.27 -6.02 26.70
CA GLU A 150 -2.23 -7.13 26.58
C GLU A 150 -1.78 -8.21 25.58
N GLY A 151 -0.62 -8.05 24.93
CA GLY A 151 -0.12 -8.94 23.89
C GLY A 151 -0.94 -8.88 22.59
N MET A 152 -1.73 -7.83 22.41
CA MET A 152 -2.56 -7.59 21.24
C MET A 152 -1.88 -6.59 20.30
N VAL A 153 -2.21 -6.67 19.00
CA VAL A 153 -1.78 -5.68 18.01
C VAL A 153 -2.86 -4.61 17.90
N VAL A 154 -2.45 -3.35 17.79
CA VAL A 154 -3.39 -2.24 17.51
C VAL A 154 -4.07 -2.51 16.17
N ASP A 155 -5.40 -2.61 16.18
CA ASP A 155 -6.16 -2.83 14.96
C ASP A 155 -6.30 -1.56 14.08
N GLU A 156 -6.08 -0.40 14.67
CA GLU A 156 -6.24 0.91 14.03
C GLU A 156 -4.98 1.35 13.27
N PHE A 157 -5.14 1.92 12.07
CA PHE A 157 -4.05 2.54 11.31
C PHE A 157 -3.61 3.87 11.93
N ALA A 158 -2.34 4.25 11.77
CA ALA A 158 -1.88 5.56 12.19
C ALA A 158 -2.48 6.65 11.31
N SER A 159 -2.58 6.42 10.00
CA SER A 159 -3.22 7.34 9.08
C SER A 159 -4.76 7.30 9.16
N LYS A 160 -5.39 8.45 8.93
CA LYS A 160 -6.81 8.60 8.60
C LYS A 160 -7.05 9.17 7.20
N LEU A 161 -5.99 9.43 6.44
CA LEU A 161 -6.06 10.13 5.15
C LEU A 161 -6.44 9.23 3.97
N PHE A 162 -6.10 7.94 4.05
CA PHE A 162 -6.22 6.97 2.94
C PHE A 162 -6.84 5.67 3.47
#